data_AF-A0A429FBX6-F1
#
_entry.id   AF-A0A429FBX6-F1
#
_cell.length_a   1.000
_cell.length_b   1.000
_cell.length_c   1.000
_cell.angle_alpha   90.00
_cell.angle_beta   90.00
_cell.angle_gamma   90.00
#
_symmetry.space_group_name_H-M   'P 1'
#
loop_
_entity.id
_entity.type
_entity.pdbx_description
1 polymer ?
#
loop_
_entity_poly.entity_id
_entity_poly.type
_entity_poly.pdbx_seq_one_letter_code
_entity_poly.pdbx_strand_id
1 'polypeptide(L)'
;MKKTGTRPLKGIYDQINGAVPHCPRSSGSTLPPQPNHGEPGSRQAKAGRALRTRRLIIASTIICTTLLLATACNDDKTSGSPTSAPASSSGLPRAGAPAVRSPLKTDLLAADPCGAATKTEVEGVGGALKSTAAEDIASGRGCAWIFAESAGNVSGALNVGQPDGLSHLYALKAQGSGVTTFKPLPDIAGYPAVEYANGGEGKGACQLAVGLRDDVTYVLVTQLRRGNPYLDDPCGLSVKIAEFTIQHLKAVQ
;
A
#
# COMPACT_ATOMS: atom_id res chain seq x y z
N MET A 1 -8.80 -21.88 40.70
CA MET A 1 -8.03 -20.62 40.62
C MET A 1 -6.90 -20.88 39.62
N LYS A 2 -6.70 -20.21 38.49
CA LYS A 2 -6.99 -18.84 38.02
C LYS A 2 -7.50 -18.88 36.56
N LYS A 3 -8.48 -18.02 36.25
CA LYS A 3 -8.82 -17.55 34.90
C LYS A 3 -7.91 -16.36 34.57
N THR A 4 -7.53 -16.22 33.29
CA THR A 4 -7.26 -14.96 32.55
C THR A 4 -6.74 -15.38 31.17
N GLY A 5 -7.23 -14.95 30.01
CA GLY A 5 -8.13 -13.85 29.68
C GLY A 5 -7.73 -13.36 28.28
N THR A 6 -8.54 -13.65 27.28
CA THR A 6 -8.45 -13.12 25.91
C THR A 6 -8.60 -11.59 25.92
N ARG A 7 -7.79 -10.88 25.13
CA ARG A 7 -7.99 -9.46 24.81
C ARG A 7 -8.11 -9.25 23.30
N PRO A 8 -9.05 -8.40 22.85
CA PRO A 8 -9.34 -8.18 21.43
C PRO A 8 -8.43 -7.12 20.79
N LEU A 9 -8.18 -7.29 19.50
CA LEU A 9 -7.55 -6.34 18.58
C LEU A 9 -8.45 -5.13 18.37
N LYS A 10 -8.00 -3.94 18.78
CA LYS A 10 -8.58 -2.66 18.38
C LYS A 10 -7.51 -1.57 18.42
N GLY A 11 -7.27 -0.92 17.28
CA GLY A 11 -6.67 0.41 17.20
C GLY A 11 -5.20 0.46 16.78
N ILE A 12 -4.93 0.38 15.47
CA ILE A 12 -3.72 0.95 14.86
C ILE A 12 -4.23 1.97 13.82
N TYR A 13 -4.67 3.12 14.31
CA TYR A 13 -5.05 4.27 13.49
C TYR A 13 -4.89 5.53 14.34
N ASP A 14 -3.67 5.79 14.81
CA ASP A 14 -3.24 7.11 15.28
C ASP A 14 -1.75 7.09 15.62
N GLN A 15 -0.89 7.30 14.62
CA GLN A 15 0.48 7.76 14.89
C GLN A 15 1.05 8.52 13.70
N ILE A 16 0.39 9.62 13.34
CA ILE A 16 0.97 10.65 12.47
C ILE A 16 0.77 11.97 13.20
N ASN A 17 1.72 12.35 14.05
CA ASN A 17 2.00 13.73 14.48
C ASN A 17 3.22 13.69 15.44
N GLY A 18 4.39 13.44 14.86
CA GLY A 18 5.67 13.57 15.54
C GLY A 18 6.37 14.86 15.14
N ALA A 19 6.61 15.71 16.15
CA ALA A 19 7.81 16.52 16.32
C ALA A 19 8.19 17.54 15.23
N VAL A 20 7.93 18.82 15.52
CA VAL A 20 8.61 19.97 14.90
C VAL A 20 9.83 20.33 15.77
N PRO A 21 11.06 20.41 15.23
CA PRO A 21 12.21 20.90 15.99
C PRO A 21 12.23 22.43 16.08
N HIS A 22 12.46 22.93 17.28
CA HIS A 22 12.64 24.35 17.61
C HIS A 22 13.97 24.91 17.10
N CYS A 23 13.94 26.00 16.34
CA CYS A 23 15.10 26.88 16.09
C CYS A 23 15.20 27.98 17.16
N PRO A 24 16.40 28.40 17.60
CA PRO A 24 16.59 29.51 18.53
C PRO A 24 16.52 30.86 17.80
N ARG A 25 15.94 31.86 18.49
CA ARG A 25 15.71 33.23 17.99
C ARG A 25 16.70 34.20 18.67
N SER A 26 17.39 35.02 17.89
CA SER A 26 18.18 36.18 18.38
C SER A 26 17.61 37.48 17.79
N SER A 27 17.33 38.43 18.71
CA SER A 27 17.37 39.91 18.67
C SER A 27 17.16 40.63 17.32
N GLY A 28 16.36 41.69 17.17
CA GLY A 28 15.66 42.61 18.06
C GLY A 28 15.43 43.91 17.27
N SER A 29 14.24 44.51 17.31
CA SER A 29 14.02 45.93 16.99
C SER A 29 12.60 46.35 17.40
N THR A 30 12.54 47.48 18.09
CA THR A 30 11.41 48.07 18.80
C THR A 30 10.56 48.94 17.87
N LEU A 31 9.23 48.84 17.92
CA LEU A 31 8.31 49.90 17.49
C LEU A 31 7.01 49.89 18.35
N PRO A 32 6.41 51.05 18.69
CA PRO A 32 5.28 51.19 19.62
C PRO A 32 3.91 51.31 18.86
N PRO A 33 2.78 51.68 19.50
CA PRO A 33 1.71 50.76 19.92
C PRO A 33 0.38 50.84 19.10
N GLN A 34 -0.47 49.86 19.41
CA GLN A 34 -1.82 49.46 18.93
C GLN A 34 -2.88 50.57 18.69
N PRO A 35 -3.97 50.23 17.97
CA PRO A 35 -5.21 49.90 18.68
C PRO A 35 -5.91 48.58 18.26
N ASN A 36 -6.37 47.87 19.31
CA ASN A 36 -7.34 46.77 19.41
C ASN A 36 -8.74 47.12 18.84
N HIS A 37 -9.75 46.26 18.60
CA HIS A 37 -10.13 44.89 18.99
C HIS A 37 -11.22 44.41 18.01
N GLY A 38 -11.41 43.10 17.83
CA GLY A 38 -12.66 42.56 17.27
C GLY A 38 -12.63 41.09 16.88
N GLU A 39 -12.56 40.17 17.84
CA GLU A 39 -12.72 38.71 17.63
C GLU A 39 -13.96 38.23 18.42
N PRO A 40 -14.91 37.50 17.82
CA PRO A 40 -16.02 36.91 18.56
C PRO A 40 -15.67 35.49 19.03
N GLY A 41 -15.55 35.34 20.34
CA GLY A 41 -15.39 34.06 21.01
C GLY A 41 -16.71 33.28 21.15
N SER A 42 -16.68 31.99 20.83
CA SER A 42 -17.76 31.04 21.13
C SER A 42 -17.48 30.34 22.47
N ARG A 43 -18.22 30.73 23.51
CA ARG A 43 -18.23 30.08 24.83
C ARG A 43 -19.05 28.80 24.82
N GLN A 44 -18.53 27.79 25.51
CA GLN A 44 -19.29 26.66 26.01
C GLN A 44 -20.27 27.10 27.11
N ALA A 45 -21.48 26.53 27.09
CA ALA A 45 -22.39 26.55 28.24
C ALA A 45 -22.84 25.12 28.56
N LYS A 46 -22.50 24.68 29.78
CA LYS A 46 -23.13 23.54 30.46
C LYS A 46 -24.55 23.95 30.89
N ALA A 47 -25.51 23.06 30.71
CA ALA A 47 -26.72 23.03 31.51
C ALA A 47 -27.14 21.58 31.73
N GLY A 48 -27.27 21.19 33.00
CA GLY A 48 -27.88 19.93 33.43
C GLY A 48 -29.38 20.08 33.70
N ARG A 49 -29.95 19.00 34.27
CA ARG A 49 -31.38 18.69 34.55
C ARG A 49 -32.06 17.99 33.36
N ALA A 50 -32.92 16.99 33.53
CA ALA A 50 -33.53 16.35 34.69
C ALA A 50 -33.91 14.89 34.36
N LEU A 51 -34.09 14.09 35.41
CA LEU A 51 -34.76 12.80 35.43
C LEU A 51 -36.03 12.77 34.55
N ARG A 52 -36.20 11.70 33.77
CA ARG A 52 -37.52 11.08 33.58
C ARG A 52 -37.40 9.57 33.39
N THR A 53 -37.77 8.89 34.45
CA THR A 53 -38.09 7.47 34.58
C THR A 53 -39.19 7.08 33.58
N ARG A 54 -38.96 6.04 32.78
CA ARG A 54 -40.04 5.15 32.31
C ARG A 54 -39.53 3.70 32.28
N ARG A 55 -40.07 2.93 33.23
CA ARG A 55 -40.08 1.46 33.24
C ARG A 55 -40.92 0.95 32.07
N LEU A 56 -40.51 -0.15 31.44
CA LEU A 56 -41.28 -1.17 30.69
C LEU A 56 -40.26 -2.29 30.36
N ILE A 57 -40.02 -3.30 31.22
CA ILE A 57 -40.68 -4.62 31.27
C ILE A 57 -41.21 -5.11 29.91
N ILE A 58 -40.45 -5.99 29.22
CA ILE A 58 -40.92 -7.14 28.40
C ILE A 58 -39.74 -8.15 28.38
N ALA A 59 -39.70 -9.16 29.26
CA ALA A 59 -40.38 -10.46 29.20
C ALA A 59 -39.82 -11.42 28.13
N SER A 60 -39.33 -12.55 28.64
CA SER A 60 -38.74 -13.72 27.98
C SER A 60 -39.65 -14.40 26.96
N THR A 61 -39.05 -15.02 25.94
CA THR A 61 -39.61 -16.23 25.32
C THR A 61 -38.53 -17.27 25.06
N ILE A 62 -38.59 -18.32 25.88
CA ILE A 62 -38.01 -19.64 25.69
C ILE A 62 -38.80 -20.32 24.56
N ILE A 63 -38.12 -20.91 23.57
CA ILE A 63 -38.73 -21.93 22.72
C ILE A 63 -37.87 -23.18 22.79
N CYS A 64 -38.42 -24.16 23.48
CA CYS A 64 -38.06 -25.57 23.52
C CYS A 64 -38.94 -26.27 22.46
N THR A 65 -38.39 -27.15 21.61
CA THR A 65 -39.10 -28.20 20.83
C THR A 65 -38.07 -28.99 20.02
N THR A 66 -37.56 -30.10 20.58
CA THR A 66 -37.96 -31.52 20.39
C THR A 66 -37.40 -32.19 19.13
N LEU A 67 -36.58 -33.22 19.39
CA LEU A 67 -36.11 -34.26 18.47
C LEU A 67 -37.27 -34.96 17.74
N LEU A 68 -37.05 -35.27 16.47
CA LEU A 68 -37.65 -36.42 15.79
C LEU A 68 -36.54 -37.20 15.09
N LEU A 69 -36.32 -38.43 15.55
CA LEU A 69 -35.62 -39.46 14.78
C LEU A 69 -36.57 -39.95 13.69
N ALA A 70 -36.10 -39.96 12.43
CA ALA A 70 -36.65 -40.81 11.39
C ALA A 70 -35.48 -41.47 10.67
N THR A 71 -35.29 -42.75 10.99
CA THR A 71 -34.50 -43.70 10.23
C THR A 71 -35.20 -44.02 8.91
N ALA A 72 -34.52 -43.84 7.78
CA ALA A 72 -34.89 -44.45 6.52
C ALA A 72 -33.62 -44.89 5.78
N CYS A 73 -33.30 -46.17 5.91
CA CYS A 73 -32.50 -46.88 4.92
C CYS A 73 -33.45 -47.31 3.79
N ASN A 74 -33.04 -47.14 2.53
CA ASN A 74 -33.00 -48.20 1.52
C ASN A 74 -32.53 -47.65 0.16
N ASP A 75 -31.43 -48.27 -0.29
CA ASP A 75 -31.05 -48.73 -1.63
C ASP A 75 -31.02 -47.81 -2.87
N ASP A 76 -29.82 -47.85 -3.46
CA ASP A 76 -29.47 -47.81 -4.88
C ASP A 76 -29.89 -46.60 -5.71
N LYS A 77 -28.98 -45.61 -5.73
CA LYS A 77 -28.70 -44.82 -6.94
C LYS A 77 -27.26 -44.32 -6.91
N THR A 78 -26.47 -44.87 -7.83
CA THR A 78 -25.20 -44.37 -8.37
C THR A 78 -24.81 -42.97 -7.88
N SER A 79 -24.09 -42.92 -6.77
CA SER A 79 -23.46 -41.69 -6.31
C SER A 79 -22.18 -41.54 -7.12
N GLY A 80 -22.26 -40.73 -8.18
CA GLY A 80 -21.07 -40.17 -8.80
C GLY A 80 -20.27 -39.49 -7.70
N SER A 81 -19.07 -40.00 -7.44
CA SER A 81 -18.11 -39.34 -6.56
C SER A 81 -18.09 -37.86 -6.96
N PRO A 82 -18.32 -36.90 -6.03
CA PRO A 82 -18.08 -35.52 -6.36
C PRO A 82 -16.62 -35.44 -6.76
N THR A 83 -16.35 -35.22 -8.05
CA THR A 83 -15.05 -34.74 -8.50
C THR A 83 -14.72 -33.58 -7.59
N SER A 84 -13.75 -33.80 -6.68
CA SER A 84 -13.13 -32.71 -5.96
C SER A 84 -12.76 -31.68 -7.01
N ALA A 85 -13.39 -30.51 -6.92
CA ALA A 85 -12.87 -29.32 -7.58
C ALA A 85 -11.37 -29.28 -7.27
N PRO A 86 -10.50 -28.96 -8.25
CA PRO A 86 -9.06 -28.88 -7.99
C PRO A 86 -8.88 -28.01 -6.76
N ALA A 87 -8.23 -28.55 -5.73
CA ALA A 87 -7.86 -27.77 -4.57
C ALA A 87 -7.18 -26.51 -5.10
N SER A 88 -7.75 -25.34 -4.81
CA SER A 88 -7.15 -24.05 -5.13
C SER A 88 -5.69 -24.15 -4.73
N SER A 89 -4.78 -24.10 -5.71
CA SER A 89 -3.35 -24.26 -5.49
C SER A 89 -2.93 -23.37 -4.33
N SER A 90 -2.46 -23.97 -3.25
CA SER A 90 -2.09 -23.26 -2.01
C SER A 90 -0.75 -22.53 -2.14
N GLY A 91 -0.44 -22.01 -3.33
CA GLY A 91 0.82 -21.40 -3.72
C GLY A 91 0.62 -20.16 -4.57
N LEU A 92 1.69 -19.39 -4.72
CA LEU A 92 1.77 -18.25 -5.63
C LEU A 92 2.26 -18.73 -7.02
N PRO A 93 1.89 -18.04 -8.11
CA PRO A 93 0.96 -16.91 -8.16
C PRO A 93 -0.51 -17.36 -8.03
N ARG A 94 -1.40 -16.43 -7.66
CA ARG A 94 -2.83 -16.67 -7.46
C ARG A 94 -3.68 -15.49 -7.95
N ALA A 95 -5.01 -15.65 -7.93
CA ALA A 95 -5.97 -14.64 -8.43
C ALA A 95 -5.77 -14.23 -9.91
N GLY A 96 -5.11 -15.06 -10.71
CA GLY A 96 -4.81 -14.78 -12.12
C GLY A 96 -3.57 -13.93 -12.35
N ALA A 97 -2.74 -13.70 -11.32
CA ALA A 97 -1.44 -13.05 -11.51
C ALA A 97 -0.52 -13.92 -12.41
N PRO A 98 0.23 -13.31 -13.35
CA PRO A 98 1.23 -14.02 -14.13
C PRO A 98 2.34 -14.58 -13.24
N ALA A 99 2.84 -15.77 -13.59
CA ALA A 99 3.99 -16.38 -12.93
C ALA A 99 5.30 -15.71 -13.35
N VAL A 100 6.21 -15.54 -12.40
CA VAL A 100 7.58 -15.09 -12.66
C VAL A 100 8.44 -16.29 -13.06
N ARG A 101 8.76 -16.40 -14.36
CA ARG A 101 9.45 -17.58 -14.92
C ARG A 101 10.90 -17.74 -14.45
N SER A 102 11.56 -16.63 -14.11
CA SER A 102 12.97 -16.63 -13.70
C SER A 102 13.15 -15.75 -12.47
N PRO A 103 12.81 -16.25 -11.27
CA PRO A 103 12.92 -15.51 -10.01
C PRO A 103 14.29 -14.85 -9.82
N LEU A 104 14.31 -13.58 -9.37
CA LEU A 104 15.54 -12.85 -9.09
C LEU A 104 15.92 -12.92 -7.61
N LYS A 105 17.23 -12.96 -7.34
CA LYS A 105 17.78 -12.68 -6.00
C LYS A 105 17.66 -11.18 -5.74
N THR A 106 17.22 -10.81 -4.55
CA THR A 106 16.90 -9.41 -4.20
C THR A 106 17.82 -8.83 -3.14
N ASP A 107 18.89 -9.55 -2.79
CA ASP A 107 19.83 -9.20 -1.72
C ASP A 107 20.51 -7.85 -1.97
N LEU A 108 20.81 -7.54 -3.23
CA LEU A 108 21.34 -6.24 -3.63
C LEU A 108 20.45 -5.09 -3.14
N LEU A 109 19.14 -5.19 -3.39
CA LEU A 109 18.18 -4.13 -3.03
C LEU A 109 17.86 -4.08 -1.54
N ALA A 110 18.02 -5.20 -0.83
CA ALA A 110 17.88 -5.25 0.62
C ALA A 110 19.07 -4.57 1.34
N ALA A 111 20.28 -4.74 0.80
CA ALA A 111 21.50 -4.16 1.36
C ALA A 111 21.74 -2.70 0.91
N ASP A 112 21.56 -2.44 -0.38
CA ASP A 112 21.73 -1.14 -1.03
C ASP A 112 20.55 -0.86 -1.99
N PRO A 113 19.47 -0.23 -1.52
CA PRO A 113 18.31 0.02 -2.38
C PRO A 113 18.62 0.98 -3.53
N CYS A 114 19.65 1.84 -3.40
CA CYS A 114 20.05 2.74 -4.47
C CYS A 114 20.95 2.07 -5.52
N GLY A 115 21.42 0.85 -5.25
CA GLY A 115 22.01 -0.04 -6.25
C GLY A 115 21.03 -0.48 -7.34
N ALA A 116 19.73 -0.20 -7.20
CA ALA A 116 18.70 -0.49 -8.19
C ALA A 116 18.98 0.18 -9.55
N ALA A 117 19.38 1.44 -9.56
CA ALA A 117 19.75 2.14 -10.78
C ALA A 117 20.77 3.22 -10.44
N THR A 118 21.85 3.28 -11.21
CA THR A 118 22.89 4.28 -11.00
C THR A 118 22.35 5.67 -11.30
N LYS A 119 22.98 6.68 -10.68
CA LYS A 119 22.67 8.09 -10.98
C LYS A 119 22.76 8.37 -12.50
N THR A 120 23.81 7.89 -13.16
CA THR A 120 24.05 8.12 -14.58
C THR A 120 22.94 7.53 -15.46
N GLU A 121 22.46 6.32 -15.15
CA GLU A 121 21.37 5.69 -15.90
C GLU A 121 20.08 6.48 -15.77
N VAL A 122 19.72 6.89 -14.55
CA VAL A 122 18.50 7.67 -14.31
C VAL A 122 18.60 9.06 -14.95
N GLU A 123 19.76 9.72 -14.87
CA GLU A 123 19.99 10.99 -15.56
C GLU A 123 19.90 10.86 -17.09
N GLY A 124 20.41 9.75 -17.63
CA GLY A 124 20.35 9.44 -19.06
C GLY A 124 18.94 9.26 -19.61
N VAL A 125 17.97 8.91 -18.76
CA VAL A 125 16.57 8.73 -19.20
C VAL A 125 15.61 9.77 -18.67
N GLY A 126 15.78 10.29 -17.46
CA GLY A 126 14.78 11.11 -16.75
C GLY A 126 15.16 12.58 -16.55
N GLY A 127 16.39 12.96 -16.91
CA GLY A 127 16.94 14.30 -16.70
C GLY A 127 17.79 14.43 -15.44
N ALA A 128 18.40 15.61 -15.26
CA ALA A 128 19.40 15.84 -14.22
C ALA A 128 18.85 15.57 -12.80
N LEU A 129 19.63 14.86 -11.98
CA LEU A 129 19.29 14.58 -10.60
C LEU A 129 19.93 15.61 -9.67
N LYS A 130 19.12 16.15 -8.75
CA LYS A 130 19.62 16.91 -7.61
C LYS A 130 20.34 15.99 -6.64
N SER A 131 19.75 14.83 -6.36
CA SER A 131 20.28 13.87 -5.39
C SER A 131 19.66 12.50 -5.57
N THR A 132 20.38 11.49 -5.08
CA THR A 132 19.90 10.12 -4.92
C THR A 132 20.12 9.71 -3.47
N ALA A 133 19.11 9.19 -2.79
CA ALA A 133 19.21 8.85 -1.37
C ALA A 133 18.30 7.68 -1.01
N ALA A 134 18.75 6.85 -0.06
CA ALA A 134 17.90 5.84 0.53
C ALA A 134 16.82 6.50 1.40
N GLU A 135 15.61 5.97 1.37
CA GLU A 135 14.46 6.44 2.15
C GLU A 135 13.55 5.28 2.55
N ASP A 136 12.65 5.52 3.49
CA ASP A 136 11.62 4.56 3.87
C ASP A 136 10.27 5.03 3.28
N ILE A 137 9.67 4.21 2.42
CA ILE A 137 8.35 4.45 1.82
C ILE A 137 7.38 3.35 2.25
N ALA A 138 6.09 3.48 1.90
CA ALA A 138 5.05 2.54 2.30
C ALA A 138 5.35 1.08 1.90
N SER A 139 6.03 0.86 0.77
CA SER A 139 6.43 -0.47 0.30
C SER A 139 7.62 -1.05 1.07
N GLY A 140 8.43 -0.20 1.72
CA GLY A 140 9.63 -0.60 2.44
C GLY A 140 10.76 0.42 2.26
N ARG A 141 11.97 0.00 2.67
CA ARG A 141 13.19 0.77 2.45
C ARG A 141 13.54 0.74 0.96
N GLY A 142 13.73 1.92 0.38
CA GLY A 142 13.93 2.13 -1.05
C GLY A 142 14.94 3.22 -1.34
N CYS A 143 14.99 3.62 -2.61
CA CYS A 143 15.81 4.72 -3.09
C CYS A 143 14.94 5.78 -3.77
N ALA A 144 15.21 7.04 -3.46
CA ALA A 144 14.67 8.21 -4.15
C ALA A 144 15.68 8.74 -5.16
N TRP A 145 15.24 8.89 -6.41
CA TRP A 145 15.90 9.73 -7.42
C TRP A 145 15.15 11.06 -7.51
N ILE A 146 15.77 12.12 -7.00
CA ILE A 146 15.16 13.45 -6.91
C ILE A 146 15.70 14.32 -8.05
N PHE A 147 14.82 14.74 -8.95
CA PHE A 147 15.20 15.55 -10.10
C PHE A 147 15.50 17.01 -9.71
N ALA A 148 16.43 17.62 -10.43
CA ALA A 148 16.78 19.03 -10.30
C ALA A 148 15.59 19.95 -10.63
N GLU A 149 15.72 21.24 -10.31
CA GLU A 149 14.72 22.27 -10.62
C GLU A 149 13.30 21.96 -10.12
N SER A 150 13.19 21.20 -9.01
CA SER A 150 11.91 20.75 -8.45
C SER A 150 11.05 19.95 -9.43
N ALA A 151 11.66 19.26 -10.39
CA ALA A 151 10.98 18.50 -11.44
C ALA A 151 10.32 17.19 -10.94
N GLY A 152 10.38 16.91 -9.63
CA GLY A 152 9.75 15.76 -8.99
C GLY A 152 10.75 14.67 -8.61
N ASN A 153 10.23 13.47 -8.37
CA ASN A 153 11.04 12.30 -8.00
C ASN A 153 10.46 10.98 -8.54
N VAL A 154 11.30 9.95 -8.48
CA VAL A 154 10.90 8.54 -8.54
C VAL A 154 11.46 7.87 -7.29
N SER A 155 10.64 7.05 -6.62
CA SER A 155 11.04 6.27 -5.46
C SER A 155 10.82 4.80 -5.75
N GLY A 156 11.84 3.95 -5.55
CA GLY A 156 11.77 2.52 -5.81
C GLY A 156 12.14 1.67 -4.59
N ALA A 157 11.31 0.68 -4.25
CA ALA A 157 11.55 -0.20 -3.10
C ALA A 157 11.07 -1.65 -3.35
N LEU A 158 11.70 -2.61 -2.67
CA LEU A 158 11.12 -3.94 -2.52
C LEU A 158 9.87 -3.86 -1.64
N ASN A 159 8.75 -4.41 -2.11
CA ASN A 159 7.52 -4.48 -1.33
C ASN A 159 7.52 -5.69 -0.39
N VAL A 160 8.32 -5.60 0.67
CA VAL A 160 8.44 -6.67 1.67
C VAL A 160 7.21 -6.80 2.56
N GLY A 161 6.38 -5.75 2.62
CA GLY A 161 5.12 -5.76 3.36
C GLY A 161 4.02 -6.60 2.73
N GLN A 162 4.18 -7.02 1.47
CA GLN A 162 3.18 -7.80 0.73
C GLN A 162 3.79 -9.09 0.16
N PRO A 163 3.80 -10.19 0.94
CA PRO A 163 4.46 -11.45 0.55
C PRO A 163 3.72 -12.27 -0.52
N ASP A 164 2.64 -11.72 -1.08
CA ASP A 164 1.88 -12.33 -2.18
C ASP A 164 2.32 -11.83 -3.56
N GLY A 165 3.33 -10.95 -3.61
CA GLY A 165 3.80 -10.32 -4.84
C GLY A 165 2.64 -9.68 -5.63
N LEU A 166 2.64 -9.89 -6.95
CA LEU A 166 1.58 -9.38 -7.83
C LEU A 166 0.20 -10.00 -7.54
N SER A 167 0.15 -11.20 -6.95
CA SER A 167 -1.12 -11.85 -6.62
C SER A 167 -1.99 -11.00 -5.71
N HIS A 168 -1.39 -10.15 -4.88
CA HIS A 168 -2.12 -9.18 -4.06
C HIS A 168 -2.93 -8.20 -4.91
N LEU A 169 -2.28 -7.53 -5.87
CA LEU A 169 -2.93 -6.53 -6.71
C LEU A 169 -4.01 -7.16 -7.59
N TYR A 170 -3.76 -8.36 -8.12
CA TYR A 170 -4.75 -9.13 -8.88
C TYR A 170 -5.95 -9.52 -8.00
N ALA A 171 -5.72 -9.89 -6.74
CA ALA A 171 -6.79 -10.18 -5.79
C ALA A 171 -7.62 -8.94 -5.45
N LEU A 172 -7.00 -7.77 -5.24
CA LEU A 172 -7.72 -6.50 -5.02
C LEU A 172 -8.58 -6.14 -6.23
N LYS A 173 -8.01 -6.23 -7.44
CA LYS A 173 -8.75 -6.04 -8.69
C LYS A 173 -9.94 -7.00 -8.80
N ALA A 174 -9.76 -8.27 -8.46
CA ALA A 174 -10.84 -9.26 -8.52
C ALA A 174 -11.96 -8.99 -7.48
N GLN A 175 -11.62 -8.40 -6.34
CA GLN A 175 -12.57 -8.00 -5.31
C GLN A 175 -13.36 -6.72 -5.67
N GLY A 176 -12.92 -5.97 -6.68
CA GLY A 176 -13.55 -4.70 -7.07
C GLY A 176 -13.36 -3.56 -6.06
N SER A 177 -12.43 -3.71 -5.12
CA SER A 177 -12.09 -2.67 -4.14
C SER A 177 -10.59 -2.69 -3.81
N GLY A 178 -10.04 -1.57 -3.34
CA GLY A 178 -8.63 -1.44 -2.94
C GLY A 178 -7.66 -1.02 -4.05
N VAL A 179 -8.07 -1.06 -5.32
CA VAL A 179 -7.39 -0.40 -6.44
C VAL A 179 -8.40 0.41 -7.26
N THR A 180 -8.06 1.65 -7.57
CA THR A 180 -8.82 2.57 -8.41
C THR A 180 -8.34 2.52 -9.87
N THR A 181 -7.08 2.16 -10.07
CA THR A 181 -6.48 1.88 -11.38
C THR A 181 -5.78 0.54 -11.35
N PHE A 182 -5.95 -0.26 -12.40
CA PHE A 182 -5.25 -1.53 -12.58
C PHE A 182 -5.07 -1.81 -14.08
N LYS A 183 -3.82 -1.82 -14.53
CA LYS A 183 -3.46 -2.04 -15.93
C LYS A 183 -2.22 -2.94 -16.00
N PRO A 184 -2.38 -4.23 -16.35
CA PRO A 184 -1.25 -5.08 -16.71
C PRO A 184 -0.47 -4.45 -17.86
N LEU A 185 0.85 -4.48 -17.75
CA LEU A 185 1.76 -3.99 -18.78
C LEU A 185 2.40 -5.18 -19.51
N PRO A 186 3.01 -4.95 -20.68
CA PRO A 186 3.98 -5.90 -21.21
C PRO A 186 5.08 -6.21 -20.20
N ASP A 187 5.66 -7.41 -20.28
CA ASP A 187 6.75 -7.81 -19.40
C ASP A 187 7.93 -6.83 -19.52
N ILE A 188 8.40 -6.32 -18.38
CA ILE A 188 9.57 -5.44 -18.30
C ILE A 188 10.79 -6.33 -18.18
N ALA A 189 11.64 -6.33 -19.20
CA ALA A 189 12.84 -7.20 -19.26
C ALA A 189 12.57 -8.68 -18.91
N GLY A 190 11.37 -9.19 -19.25
CA GLY A 190 10.92 -10.56 -19.01
C GLY A 190 10.18 -10.80 -17.69
N TYR A 191 9.82 -9.73 -16.95
CA TYR A 191 9.12 -9.81 -15.66
C TYR A 191 7.74 -9.18 -15.74
N PRO A 192 6.69 -9.83 -15.19
CA PRO A 192 5.35 -9.30 -15.24
C PRO A 192 5.24 -8.00 -14.46
N ALA A 193 4.44 -7.06 -14.96
CA ALA A 193 4.29 -5.75 -14.37
C ALA A 193 2.84 -5.24 -14.43
N VAL A 194 2.49 -4.42 -13.46
CA VAL A 194 1.17 -3.79 -13.35
C VAL A 194 1.36 -2.32 -12.99
N GLU A 195 0.78 -1.44 -13.80
CA GLU A 195 0.46 -0.07 -13.41
C GLU A 195 -0.79 -0.10 -12.54
N TYR A 196 -0.73 0.47 -11.35
CA TYR A 196 -1.86 0.48 -10.44
C TYR A 196 -1.94 1.79 -9.67
N ALA A 197 -3.08 1.99 -9.02
CA ALA A 197 -3.24 3.02 -8.01
C ALA A 197 -4.40 2.66 -7.09
N ASN A 198 -4.43 3.28 -5.92
CA ASN A 198 -5.46 3.18 -4.90
C ASN A 198 -5.91 4.58 -4.44
N GLY A 199 -5.94 5.51 -5.39
CA GLY A 199 -6.04 6.95 -5.19
C GLY A 199 -4.72 7.67 -5.54
N GLY A 200 -4.81 8.97 -5.79
CA GLY A 200 -3.66 9.81 -6.10
C GLY A 200 -3.20 9.74 -7.56
N GLU A 201 -4.00 9.16 -8.44
CA GLU A 201 -3.79 9.24 -9.89
C GLU A 201 -3.83 10.68 -10.39
N GLY A 202 -3.13 10.93 -11.49
CA GLY A 202 -3.16 12.21 -12.16
C GLY A 202 -1.87 12.47 -12.93
N LYS A 203 -1.79 13.66 -13.50
CA LYS A 203 -0.62 14.09 -14.27
C LYS A 203 0.66 14.01 -13.43
N GLY A 204 1.69 13.38 -13.98
CA GLY A 204 2.97 13.16 -13.32
C GLY A 204 2.99 12.07 -12.25
N ALA A 205 1.86 11.43 -11.93
CA ALA A 205 1.81 10.35 -10.96
C ALA A 205 1.82 8.97 -11.66
N CYS A 206 2.60 8.04 -11.14
CA CYS A 206 2.52 6.62 -11.52
C CYS A 206 2.87 5.73 -10.32
N GLN A 207 2.15 4.63 -10.13
CA GLN A 207 2.67 3.51 -9.34
C GLN A 207 2.80 2.28 -10.25
N LEU A 208 3.98 1.68 -10.22
CA LEU A 208 4.34 0.52 -11.00
C LEU A 208 4.80 -0.59 -10.05
N ALA A 209 4.20 -1.76 -10.14
CA ALA A 209 4.68 -2.97 -9.48
C ALA A 209 5.25 -3.94 -10.51
N VAL A 210 6.45 -4.44 -10.29
CA VAL A 210 7.10 -5.46 -11.11
C VAL A 210 7.34 -6.70 -10.26
N GLY A 211 6.83 -7.85 -10.69
CA GLY A 211 7.04 -9.12 -9.99
C GLY A 211 8.46 -9.63 -10.24
N LEU A 212 9.34 -9.55 -9.23
CA LEU A 212 10.71 -10.11 -9.31
C LEU A 212 10.74 -11.60 -8.96
N ARG A 213 9.74 -12.03 -8.17
CA ARG A 213 9.37 -13.41 -7.83
C ARG A 213 7.86 -13.46 -7.62
N ASP A 214 7.27 -14.65 -7.54
CA ASP A 214 5.82 -14.77 -7.29
C ASP A 214 5.39 -14.18 -5.94
N ASP A 215 6.31 -14.09 -4.98
CA ASP A 215 6.13 -13.58 -3.62
C ASP A 215 6.68 -12.16 -3.39
N VAL A 216 7.44 -11.59 -4.34
CA VAL A 216 8.12 -10.30 -4.17
C VAL A 216 7.96 -9.40 -5.37
N THR A 217 7.56 -8.15 -5.11
CA THR A 217 7.49 -7.09 -6.11
C THR A 217 8.49 -5.97 -5.83
N TYR A 218 9.00 -5.36 -6.89
CA TYR A 218 9.63 -4.05 -6.83
C TYR A 218 8.61 -2.99 -7.23
N VAL A 219 8.40 -2.01 -6.35
CA VAL A 219 7.41 -0.95 -6.55
C VAL A 219 8.13 0.35 -6.82
N LEU A 220 7.75 1.02 -7.90
CA LEU A 220 8.14 2.40 -8.19
C LEU A 220 6.95 3.33 -7.99
N VAL A 221 7.15 4.37 -7.20
CA VAL A 221 6.21 5.48 -7.00
C VAL A 221 6.83 6.71 -7.63
N THR A 222 6.19 7.24 -8.66
CA THR A 222 6.68 8.36 -9.45
C THR A 222 5.79 9.56 -9.25
N GLN A 223 6.41 10.70 -8.95
CA GLN A 223 5.75 11.98 -8.74
C GLN A 223 6.51 13.10 -9.45
N LEU A 224 6.18 13.30 -10.72
CA LEU A 224 6.81 14.29 -11.58
C LEU A 224 6.07 15.63 -11.56
N ARG A 225 6.80 16.69 -11.84
CA ARG A 225 6.30 18.06 -11.88
C ARG A 225 6.72 18.75 -13.17
N ARG A 226 6.22 19.96 -13.38
CA ARG A 226 6.59 20.80 -14.53
C ARG A 226 8.12 20.90 -14.60
N GLY A 227 8.67 20.66 -15.79
CA GLY A 227 10.11 20.63 -16.03
C GLY A 227 10.67 19.23 -16.25
N ASN A 228 9.97 18.16 -15.83
CA ASN A 228 10.39 16.80 -16.17
C ASN A 228 9.91 16.40 -17.59
N PRO A 229 10.77 15.80 -18.43
CA PRO A 229 10.40 15.36 -19.77
C PRO A 229 9.32 14.25 -19.80
N TYR A 230 9.13 13.52 -18.70
CA TYR A 230 8.12 12.44 -18.56
C TYR A 230 6.87 12.89 -17.83
N LEU A 231 6.63 14.19 -17.67
CA LEU A 231 5.46 14.67 -16.94
C LEU A 231 4.13 14.12 -17.50
N ASP A 232 4.05 13.91 -18.81
CA ASP A 232 2.88 13.33 -19.49
C ASP A 232 2.94 11.80 -19.63
N ASP A 233 4.08 11.17 -19.28
CA ASP A 233 4.28 9.72 -19.26
C ASP A 233 5.12 9.26 -18.05
N PRO A 234 4.64 9.47 -16.81
CA PRO A 234 5.40 9.11 -15.61
C PRO A 234 5.69 7.60 -15.51
N CYS A 235 4.79 6.76 -16.03
CA CYS A 235 5.01 5.31 -16.04
C CYS A 235 6.08 4.89 -17.05
N GLY A 236 6.21 5.57 -18.19
CA GLY A 236 7.31 5.32 -19.13
C GLY A 236 8.69 5.54 -18.50
N LEU A 237 8.82 6.52 -17.60
CA LEU A 237 10.04 6.69 -16.80
C LEU A 237 10.24 5.54 -15.81
N SER A 238 9.19 5.17 -15.07
CA SER A 238 9.24 4.05 -14.12
C SER A 238 9.65 2.74 -14.78
N VAL A 239 9.16 2.47 -15.99
CA VAL A 239 9.51 1.28 -16.78
C VAL A 239 11.02 1.25 -17.06
N LYS A 240 11.61 2.35 -17.51
CA LYS A 240 13.06 2.42 -17.78
C LYS A 240 13.90 2.19 -16.53
N ILE A 241 13.50 2.76 -15.39
CA ILE A 241 14.21 2.55 -14.13
C ILE A 241 14.06 1.09 -13.65
N ALA A 242 12.89 0.49 -13.85
CA ALA A 242 12.68 -0.93 -13.57
C ALA A 242 13.54 -1.84 -14.46
N GLU A 243 13.76 -1.48 -15.72
CA GLU A 243 14.67 -2.21 -16.62
C GLU A 243 16.12 -2.20 -16.09
N PHE A 244 16.65 -1.05 -15.67
CA PHE A 244 17.98 -0.97 -15.03
C PHE A 244 18.05 -1.84 -13.78
N THR A 245 17.02 -1.77 -12.93
CA THR A 245 16.91 -2.58 -11.71
C THR A 245 17.00 -4.07 -12.02
N ILE A 246 16.23 -4.55 -12.99
CA ILE A 246 16.24 -5.96 -13.38
C ILE A 246 17.59 -6.36 -13.95
N GLN A 247 18.23 -5.50 -14.75
CA GLN A 247 19.55 -5.76 -15.31
C GLN A 247 20.62 -5.88 -14.21
N HIS A 248 20.60 -4.99 -13.22
CA HIS A 248 21.52 -5.05 -12.08
C HIS A 248 21.32 -6.30 -11.24
N LEU A 249 20.06 -6.67 -10.94
CA LEU A 249 19.76 -7.90 -10.21
C LEU A 249 20.25 -9.14 -10.97
N LYS A 250 20.05 -9.19 -12.29
CA LYS A 250 20.57 -10.28 -13.13
C LYS A 250 22.10 -10.36 -13.12
N ALA A 251 22.81 -9.23 -13.01
CA ALA A 251 24.26 -9.20 -13.06
C ALA A 251 24.95 -9.74 -11.79
N VAL A 252 24.22 -9.83 -10.68
CA VAL A 252 24.79 -10.17 -9.36
C VAL A 252 24.32 -11.53 -8.81
N GLN A 253 23.65 -12.37 -9.62
CA GLN A 253 23.00 -13.60 -9.14
C GLN A 253 23.53 -14.89 -9.71
#